data_AF-A0A3D2PA65-F1
#
_entry.id   AF-A0A3D2PA65-F1
#
_cell.length_a   1.000
_cell.length_b   1.000
_cell.length_c   1.000
_cell.angle_alpha   90.00
_cell.angle_beta   90.00
_cell.angle_gamma   90.00
#
_symmetry.space_group_name_H-M   'P 1'
#
loop_
_entity.id
_entity.type
_entity.pdbx_description
1 polymer ?
#
loop_
_entity_poly.entity_id
_entity_poly.type
_entity_poly.pdbx_seq_one_letter_code
_entity_poly.pdbx_strand_id
1 'polypeptide(L)'
;RKIAKKHNVYFMVDAAQTAGALPLYPEKIGIDLLAFTGHKALFGPQGTGGLYIKERVELKPLKQGGTGSNSEFEEQPDFLPDKYESGTPNTVGIAGLGAGVKFILEEGIEKIKKRKKELTEYLLTKLETIKGIN
;
A
#
# COMPACT_ATOMS: atom_id res chain seq x y z
N ARG A 1 13.66 9.61 6.95
CA ARG A 1 13.77 10.54 5.79
C ARG A 1 14.91 11.58 5.86
N LYS A 2 15.01 12.48 6.86
CA LYS A 2 15.98 13.61 6.83
C LYS A 2 17.43 13.12 6.71
N ILE A 3 17.76 12.08 7.46
CA ILE A 3 19.06 11.41 7.43
C ILE A 3 19.29 10.76 6.05
N ALA A 4 18.36 9.93 5.57
CA ALA A 4 18.46 9.32 4.23
C ALA A 4 18.67 10.37 3.12
N LYS A 5 17.90 11.46 3.14
CA LYS A 5 18.06 12.58 2.20
C LYS A 5 19.45 13.23 2.29
N LYS A 6 19.97 13.47 3.51
CA LYS A 6 21.32 14.03 3.72
C LYS A 6 22.42 13.18 3.08
N HIS A 7 22.24 11.85 3.09
CA HIS A 7 23.20 10.90 2.56
C HIS A 7 22.86 10.39 1.15
N ASN A 8 21.88 11.00 0.47
CA ASN A 8 21.37 10.57 -0.83
C ASN A 8 21.01 9.07 -0.91
N VAL A 9 20.45 8.52 0.17
CA VAL A 9 19.98 7.13 0.23
C VAL A 9 18.48 7.07 -0.03
N TYR A 10 18.03 6.03 -0.72
CA TYR A 10 16.61 5.79 -0.94
C TYR A 10 15.87 5.50 0.38
N PHE A 11 14.71 6.13 0.56
CA PHE A 11 13.86 5.94 1.72
C PHE A 11 12.63 5.11 1.35
N MET A 12 12.63 3.85 1.75
CA MET A 12 11.52 2.92 1.56
C MET A 12 10.67 2.79 2.82
N VAL A 13 9.35 2.69 2.66
CA VAL A 13 8.38 2.53 3.76
C VAL A 13 7.52 1.29 3.52
N ASP A 14 7.41 0.45 4.55
CA ASP A 14 6.38 -0.58 4.64
C ASP A 14 5.10 0.05 5.22
N ALA A 15 4.06 0.09 4.38
CA ALA A 15 2.75 0.64 4.73
C ALA A 15 1.68 -0.43 4.91
N ALA A 16 2.05 -1.70 5.15
CA ALA A 16 1.09 -2.80 5.26
C ALA A 16 0.01 -2.57 6.34
N GLN A 17 0.33 -1.87 7.43
CA GLN A 17 -0.62 -1.56 8.50
C GLN A 17 -1.20 -0.12 8.42
N THR A 18 -0.60 0.75 7.61
CA THR A 18 -0.93 2.19 7.59
C THR A 18 -1.71 2.62 6.36
N ALA A 19 -1.51 1.99 5.20
CA ALA A 19 -2.30 2.23 4.01
C ALA A 19 -3.78 1.89 4.27
N GLY A 20 -4.68 2.86 4.05
CA GLY A 20 -6.11 2.74 4.37
C GLY A 20 -6.48 3.02 5.82
N ALA A 21 -5.51 3.03 6.74
CA ALA A 21 -5.74 3.32 8.16
C ALA A 21 -5.37 4.76 8.56
N LEU A 22 -4.43 5.39 7.85
CA LEU A 22 -3.94 6.74 8.07
C LEU A 22 -3.79 7.50 6.74
N PRO A 23 -3.97 8.83 6.71
CA PRO A 23 -3.63 9.63 5.55
C PRO A 23 -2.16 9.43 5.16
N LEU A 24 -1.92 9.09 3.91
CA LEU A 24 -0.60 8.75 3.40
C LEU A 24 -0.36 9.48 2.08
N TYR A 25 0.64 10.36 2.06
CA TYR A 25 1.00 11.17 0.90
C TYR A 25 2.50 11.00 0.60
N PRO A 26 2.91 9.96 -0.15
CA PRO A 26 4.31 9.58 -0.35
C PRO A 26 5.19 10.74 -0.83
N GLU A 27 4.70 11.55 -1.77
CA GLU A 27 5.40 12.72 -2.30
C GLU A 27 5.68 13.77 -1.23
N LYS A 28 4.66 14.17 -0.46
CA LYS A 28 4.77 15.18 0.61
C LYS A 28 5.73 14.71 1.71
N ILE A 29 5.73 13.42 2.00
CA ILE A 29 6.62 12.83 3.00
C ILE A 29 8.04 12.69 2.44
N GLY A 30 8.22 12.61 1.12
CA GLY A 30 9.50 12.35 0.47
C GLY A 30 9.91 10.89 0.61
N ILE A 31 8.95 9.99 0.42
CA ILE A 31 9.16 8.55 0.32
C ILE A 31 9.57 8.22 -1.12
N ASP A 32 10.60 7.40 -1.28
CA ASP A 32 11.10 6.96 -2.59
C ASP A 32 10.44 5.67 -3.05
N LEU A 33 10.17 4.75 -2.12
CA LEU A 33 9.47 3.49 -2.34
C LEU A 33 8.45 3.25 -1.23
N LEU A 34 7.25 2.80 -1.56
CA LEU A 34 6.25 2.45 -0.56
C LEU A 34 5.50 1.19 -0.95
N ALA A 35 5.62 0.15 -0.13
CA ALA A 35 4.92 -1.11 -0.32
C ALA A 35 3.66 -1.16 0.56
N PHE A 36 2.55 -1.66 0.02
CA PHE A 36 1.33 -1.90 0.78
C PHE A 36 0.63 -3.18 0.32
N THR A 37 -0.26 -3.69 1.17
CA THR A 37 -1.11 -4.85 0.88
C THR A 37 -2.58 -4.45 0.90
N GLY A 38 -3.38 -5.04 0.02
CA GLY A 38 -4.81 -4.75 -0.08
C GLY A 38 -5.65 -5.40 1.02
N HIS A 39 -5.28 -6.59 1.48
CA HIS A 39 -6.11 -7.43 2.38
C HIS A 39 -6.09 -7.03 3.87
N LYS A 40 -5.62 -5.83 4.18
CA LYS A 40 -5.58 -5.29 5.55
C LYS A 40 -6.52 -4.09 5.64
N ALA A 41 -6.00 -2.93 6.04
CA ALA A 41 -6.80 -1.74 6.24
C ALA A 41 -7.33 -1.10 4.95
N LEU A 42 -6.98 -1.63 3.77
CA LEU A 42 -7.56 -1.26 2.48
C LEU A 42 -8.82 -2.06 2.12
N PHE A 43 -9.21 -3.06 2.92
CA PHE A 43 -10.41 -3.89 2.71
C PHE A 43 -10.49 -4.57 1.32
N GLY A 44 -9.34 -4.77 0.66
CA GLY A 44 -9.25 -5.53 -0.58
C GLY A 44 -9.15 -7.05 -0.34
N PRO A 45 -9.24 -7.86 -1.40
CA PRO A 45 -9.05 -9.31 -1.30
C PRO A 45 -7.57 -9.69 -1.13
N GLN A 46 -7.31 -10.91 -0.66
CA GLN A 46 -5.97 -11.49 -0.63
C GLN A 46 -5.37 -11.59 -2.04
N GLY A 47 -4.05 -11.54 -2.15
CA GLY A 47 -3.36 -11.52 -3.45
C GLY A 47 -3.38 -10.15 -4.16
N THR A 48 -3.67 -9.07 -3.42
CA THR A 48 -3.64 -7.69 -3.92
C THR A 48 -2.74 -6.80 -3.05
N GLY A 49 -2.18 -5.76 -3.66
CA GLY A 49 -1.27 -4.81 -3.02
C GLY A 49 -0.69 -3.87 -4.07
N GLY A 50 0.39 -3.16 -3.72
CA GLY A 50 1.08 -2.31 -4.67
C GLY A 50 2.40 -1.78 -4.14
N LEU A 51 3.20 -1.28 -5.08
CA LEU A 51 4.46 -0.61 -4.82
C LEU A 51 4.42 0.76 -5.49
N TYR A 52 4.41 1.82 -4.69
CA TYR A 52 4.67 3.16 -5.19
C TYR A 52 6.17 3.33 -5.40
N ILE A 53 6.54 3.85 -6.57
CA ILE A 53 7.91 4.09 -7.00
C ILE A 53 8.01 5.55 -7.40
N LYS A 54 8.86 6.31 -6.73
CA LYS A 54 9.13 7.69 -7.11
C LYS A 54 10.01 7.73 -8.36
N GLU A 55 9.79 8.71 -9.23
CA GLU A 55 10.48 8.86 -10.52
C GLU A 55 12.02 8.71 -10.47
N ARG A 56 12.67 9.14 -9.38
CA ARG A 56 14.13 9.00 -9.22
C ARG A 56 14.63 7.58 -8.92
N VAL A 57 13.73 6.62 -8.79
CA VAL A 57 14.04 5.22 -8.45
C VAL A 57 13.84 4.37 -9.69
N GLU A 58 14.92 3.75 -10.14
CA GLU A 58 14.88 2.72 -11.17
C GLU A 58 15.15 1.36 -10.55
N LEU A 59 14.22 0.42 -10.75
CA LEU A 59 14.35 -0.95 -10.27
C LEU A 59 14.65 -1.86 -11.46
N LYS A 60 15.44 -2.90 -11.21
CA LYS A 60 15.56 -4.01 -12.17
C LYS A 60 14.30 -4.88 -12.06
N PRO A 61 13.61 -5.20 -13.17
CA PRO A 61 12.45 -6.10 -13.12
C PRO A 61 12.81 -7.44 -12.48
N LEU A 62 11.99 -7.90 -11.54
CA LEU A 62 12.19 -9.19 -10.88
C LEU A 62 11.80 -10.36 -11.78
N LYS A 63 10.75 -10.17 -12.58
CA LYS A 63 10.24 -11.12 -13.56
C LYS A 63 10.10 -10.38 -14.89
N GLN A 64 10.24 -11.13 -15.97
CA GLN A 64 9.98 -10.64 -17.32
C GLN A 64 9.10 -11.60 -18.09
N GLY A 65 8.23 -11.07 -18.94
CA GLY A 65 7.32 -11.83 -19.80
C GLY A 65 6.20 -10.95 -20.35
N GLY A 66 5.25 -11.55 -21.07
CA GLY A 66 4.11 -10.81 -21.60
C GLY A 66 3.26 -10.18 -20.50
N THR A 67 2.81 -8.94 -20.68
CA THR A 67 1.97 -8.20 -19.71
C THR A 67 0.48 -8.22 -20.07
N GLY A 68 0.16 -8.56 -21.33
CA GLY A 68 -1.18 -8.46 -21.90
C GLY A 68 -1.52 -7.11 -22.53
N SER A 69 -0.67 -6.09 -22.39
CA SER A 69 -0.90 -4.76 -22.99
C SER A 69 -0.30 -4.64 -24.40
N ASN A 70 0.95 -5.11 -24.58
CA ASN A 70 1.70 -5.07 -25.84
C ASN A 70 2.06 -6.47 -26.32
N SER A 71 1.05 -7.34 -26.47
CA SER A 71 1.24 -8.75 -26.83
C SER A 71 1.84 -8.98 -28.24
N GLU A 72 1.92 -7.93 -29.06
CA GLU A 72 2.53 -7.92 -30.39
C GLU A 72 4.08 -7.95 -30.33
N PHE A 73 4.68 -7.62 -29.18
CA PHE A 73 6.13 -7.55 -28.99
C PHE A 73 6.61 -8.68 -28.07
N GLU A 74 7.78 -9.24 -28.37
CA GLU A 74 8.40 -10.26 -27.52
C GLU A 74 8.95 -9.69 -26.20
N GLU A 75 9.34 -8.42 -26.22
CA GLU A 75 9.91 -7.74 -25.06
C GLU A 75 8.82 -7.13 -24.16
N GLN A 76 9.04 -7.26 -22.84
CA GLN A 76 8.18 -6.59 -21.87
C GLN A 76 8.30 -5.07 -21.98
N PRO A 77 7.18 -4.32 -21.97
CA PRO A 77 7.22 -2.86 -22.03
C PRO A 77 8.08 -2.23 -20.92
N ASP A 78 8.67 -1.09 -21.23
CA ASP A 78 9.54 -0.33 -20.33
C ASP A 78 8.83 0.84 -19.60
N PHE A 79 7.52 1.01 -19.83
CA PHE A 79 6.70 2.00 -19.14
C PHE A 79 5.97 1.41 -17.92
N LEU A 80 5.61 2.26 -16.96
CA LEU A 80 4.85 1.86 -15.78
C LEU A 80 3.34 1.79 -16.08
N PRO A 81 2.61 0.85 -15.44
CA PRO A 81 3.08 -0.14 -14.47
C PRO A 81 3.68 -1.41 -15.10
N ASP A 82 3.43 -1.65 -16.39
CA ASP A 82 3.79 -2.86 -17.14
C ASP A 82 5.23 -3.33 -16.98
N LYS A 83 6.21 -2.42 -16.86
CA LYS A 83 7.63 -2.73 -16.60
C LYS A 83 7.84 -3.64 -15.39
N TYR A 84 6.93 -3.67 -14.42
CA TYR A 84 7.05 -4.47 -13.20
C TYR A 84 5.91 -5.47 -12.97
N GLU A 85 4.94 -5.57 -13.89
CA GLU A 85 3.72 -6.39 -13.75
C GLU A 85 3.61 -7.45 -14.85
N SER A 86 4.61 -8.34 -14.93
CA SER A 86 4.61 -9.44 -15.91
C SER A 86 3.48 -10.45 -15.64
N GLY A 87 2.93 -10.99 -16.73
CA GLY A 87 1.86 -11.98 -16.72
C GLY A 87 0.47 -11.34 -16.77
N THR A 88 -0.56 -12.19 -16.70
CA THR A 88 -1.96 -11.73 -16.65
C THR A 88 -2.25 -11.10 -15.28
N PRO A 89 -2.73 -9.84 -15.23
CA PRO A 89 -3.05 -9.20 -13.96
C PRO A 89 -4.17 -9.91 -13.19
N ASN A 90 -4.12 -9.84 -11.86
CA ASN A 90 -5.21 -10.28 -10.99
C ASN A 90 -6.39 -9.28 -11.05
N THR A 91 -7.05 -9.19 -12.20
CA THR A 91 -8.07 -8.16 -12.50
C THR A 91 -9.25 -8.18 -11.51
N VAL A 92 -9.73 -9.37 -11.15
CA VAL A 92 -10.79 -9.55 -10.13
C VAL A 92 -10.33 -9.05 -8.77
N GLY A 93 -9.09 -9.39 -8.37
CA GLY A 93 -8.50 -8.88 -7.14
C GLY A 93 -8.37 -7.37 -7.14
N ILE A 94 -7.84 -6.79 -8.22
CA ILE A 94 -7.67 -5.35 -8.40
C ILE A 94 -9.01 -4.62 -8.32
N ALA A 95 -10.07 -5.16 -8.93
CA ALA A 95 -11.42 -4.61 -8.81
C ALA A 95 -11.93 -4.64 -7.36
N GLY A 96 -11.72 -5.74 -6.64
CA GLY A 96 -12.05 -5.85 -5.22
C GLY A 96 -11.27 -4.87 -4.33
N LEU A 97 -9.98 -4.67 -4.60
CA LEU A 97 -9.17 -3.66 -3.93
C LEU A 97 -9.70 -2.25 -4.21
N GLY A 98 -10.06 -1.96 -5.46
CA GLY A 98 -10.68 -0.69 -5.85
C GLY A 98 -11.97 -0.41 -5.09
N ALA A 99 -12.81 -1.42 -4.87
CA ALA A 99 -14.03 -1.30 -4.06
C ALA A 99 -13.72 -0.99 -2.58
N GLY A 100 -12.72 -1.65 -1.99
CA GLY A 100 -12.27 -1.38 -0.61
C GLY A 100 -11.71 0.04 -0.45
N VAL A 101 -10.90 0.51 -1.40
CA VAL A 101 -10.40 1.88 -1.44
C VAL A 101 -11.55 2.88 -1.56
N LYS A 102 -12.51 2.62 -2.46
CA LYS A 102 -13.69 3.47 -2.64
C LYS A 102 -14.49 3.62 -1.34
N PHE A 103 -14.73 2.52 -0.63
CA PHE A 103 -15.39 2.55 0.69
C PHE A 103 -14.67 3.46 1.68
N ILE A 104 -13.34 3.39 1.77
CA ILE A 104 -12.55 4.23 2.68
C ILE A 104 -12.66 5.72 2.32
N LEU A 105 -12.64 6.03 1.01
CA LEU A 105 -12.76 7.40 0.53
C LEU A 105 -14.15 7.98 0.80
N GLU A 106 -15.21 7.17 0.64
CA GLU A 106 -16.60 7.56 0.89
C GLU A 106 -16.88 7.73 2.39
N GLU A 107 -16.45 6.79 3.23
CA GLU A 107 -16.65 6.84 4.68
C GLU A 107 -15.75 7.90 5.35
N GLY A 108 -14.57 8.15 4.77
CA GLY A 108 -13.58 9.10 5.24
C GLY A 108 -12.60 8.48 6.26
N ILE A 109 -11.31 8.57 5.93
CA ILE A 109 -10.24 7.93 6.72
C ILE A 109 -10.16 8.43 8.17
N GLU A 110 -10.45 9.71 8.43
CA GLU A 110 -10.45 10.25 9.79
C GLU A 110 -11.62 9.72 10.62
N LYS A 111 -12.78 9.44 10.00
CA LYS A 111 -13.94 8.83 10.68
C LYS A 111 -13.62 7.39 11.09
N ILE A 112 -13.07 6.60 10.17
CA ILE A 112 -12.60 5.22 10.43
C ILE A 112 -11.57 5.21 11.55
N LYS A 113 -10.57 6.09 11.48
CA LYS A 113 -9.51 6.22 12.47
C LYS A 113 -10.04 6.62 13.85
N LYS A 114 -10.97 7.59 13.92
CA LYS A 114 -11.63 8.01 15.16
C LYS A 114 -12.34 6.83 15.81
N ARG A 115 -13.16 6.10 15.04
CA ARG A 115 -13.88 4.92 15.54
C ARG A 115 -12.93 3.84 16.06
N LYS A 116 -11.85 3.57 15.34
CA LYS A 116 -10.82 2.60 15.77
C LYS A 116 -10.16 3.02 17.08
N LYS A 117 -9.85 4.32 17.23
CA LYS A 117 -9.27 4.87 18.45
C LYS A 117 -10.21 4.70 19.64
N GLU A 118 -11.49 5.08 19.50
CA GLU A 118 -12.50 4.93 20.56
C GLU A 118 -12.64 3.46 21.02
N LEU A 119 -12.69 2.52 20.07
CA LEU A 119 -12.77 1.09 20.39
C LEU A 119 -11.51 0.56 21.06
N THR A 120 -10.34 1.04 20.64
CA THR A 120 -9.05 0.66 21.24
C THR A 120 -8.96 1.19 22.67
N GLU A 121 -9.30 2.45 22.90
CA GLU A 121 -9.32 3.07 24.23
C GLU A 121 -10.30 2.36 25.16
N TYR A 122 -11.51 2.04 24.65
CA TYR A 122 -12.48 1.27 25.39
C TYR A 122 -11.92 -0.11 25.80
N LEU A 123 -11.32 -0.83 24.85
CA LEU A 123 -10.72 -2.14 25.11
C LEU A 123 -9.62 -2.04 26.18
N LEU A 124 -8.67 -1.13 26.01
CA LEU A 124 -7.56 -0.92 26.95
C LEU A 124 -8.09 -0.60 28.36
N THR A 125 -9.05 0.33 28.47
CA THR A 125 -9.68 0.71 29.74
C THR A 125 -10.32 -0.50 30.43
N LYS A 126 -10.94 -1.42 29.67
CA LYS A 126 -11.55 -2.63 30.25
C LYS A 126 -10.51 -3.66 30.64
N LEU A 127 -9.45 -3.83 29.85
CA LEU A 127 -8.34 -4.74 30.17
C LEU A 127 -7.65 -4.33 31.47
N GLU A 128 -7.49 -3.02 31.72
CA GLU A 128 -6.89 -2.51 32.96
C GLU A 128 -7.65 -2.91 34.24
N THR A 129 -8.95 -3.22 34.13
CA THR A 129 -9.77 -3.67 35.27
C THR A 129 -9.58 -5.15 35.60
N ILE A 130 -8.90 -5.91 34.74
CA ILE A 130 -8.69 -7.35 34.92
C ILE A 130 -7.39 -7.59 35.68
N LYS A 131 -7.50 -8.23 36.85
CA LYS A 131 -6.34 -8.56 37.70
C LYS A 131 -5.35 -9.44 36.92
N GLY A 132 -4.08 -9.02 36.89
CA GLY A 132 -2.98 -9.75 36.24
C GLY A 132 -2.69 -9.37 34.79
N ILE A 133 -3.37 -8.34 34.25
CA ILE A 133 -3.16 -7.83 32.89
C ILE A 133 -2.35 -6.50 32.87
N ASN A 134 -2.06 -5.90 34.03
CA ASN A 134 -1.23 -4.68 34.17
C ASN A 134 0.15 -4.99 34.75
#